data_AF-A0A7S1D8B5-F1
#
_entry.id   AF-A0A7S1D8B5-F1
#
_cell.length_a   1.000
_cell.length_b   1.000
_cell.length_c   1.000
_cell.angle_alpha   90.00
_cell.angle_beta   90.00
_cell.angle_gamma   90.00
#
_symmetry.space_group_name_H-M   'P 1'
#
loop_
_entity.id
_entity.type
_entity.pdbx_description
1 polymer ?
#
loop_
_entity_poly.entity_id
_entity_poly.type
_entity_poly.pdbx_seq_one_letter_code
_entity_poly.pdbx_strand_id
1 'polypeptide(L)'
;VPYYGVQYHPEKTVFEYGIRPETNTPYEAINHGPLALQFSLHLASFYGTLLSRNQAQGHSVYTDADKTKYPLVSTYPKKTGIKFQERYVIPSASHWEPETNLAGQEERDAFEAKSRYLRNGIA
;
A
#
# COMPACT_ATOMS: atom_id res chain seq x y z
N VAL A 1 14.04 3.89 -11.06
CA VAL A 1 12.77 4.45 -10.52
C VAL A 1 13.15 5.64 -9.66
N PRO A 2 12.50 6.81 -9.80
CA PRO A 2 12.77 7.93 -8.90
C PRO A 2 12.15 7.65 -7.53
N TYR A 3 12.92 7.88 -6.47
CA TYR A 3 12.49 7.73 -5.08
C TYR A 3 12.30 9.12 -4.47
N TYR A 4 11.17 9.34 -3.81
CA TYR A 4 10.84 10.60 -3.14
C TYR A 4 10.50 10.32 -1.68
N GLY A 5 10.92 11.21 -0.80
CA GLY A 5 10.62 11.14 0.62
C GLY A 5 10.51 12.54 1.19
N VAL A 6 9.66 12.70 2.20
CA VAL A 6 9.51 13.93 2.96
C VAL A 6 9.62 13.57 4.44
N GLN A 7 10.26 14.45 5.21
CA GLN A 7 10.41 14.24 6.66
C GLN A 7 9.12 14.61 7.42
N TYR A 8 8.28 15.46 6.84
CA TYR A 8 7.00 15.90 7.40
C TYR A 8 5.82 15.12 6.81
N HIS A 9 4.62 15.39 7.34
CA HIS A 9 3.37 14.71 6.99
C HIS A 9 2.43 15.61 6.16
N PRO A 10 2.53 15.63 4.82
CA PRO A 10 1.69 16.47 3.96
C PRO A 10 0.20 16.09 4.02
N GLU A 11 -0.13 14.84 4.30
CA GLU A 11 -1.49 14.34 4.38
C GLU A 11 -2.26 14.95 5.56
N LYS A 12 -1.58 15.20 6.67
CA LYS A 12 -2.21 15.64 7.93
C LYS A 12 -2.90 17.00 7.78
N THR A 13 -2.33 17.91 7.00
CA THR A 13 -2.89 19.24 6.77
C THR A 13 -4.30 19.22 6.21
N VAL A 14 -4.63 18.23 5.38
CA VAL A 14 -5.95 18.14 4.72
C VAL A 14 -6.94 17.32 5.55
N PHE A 15 -6.46 16.29 6.25
CA PHE A 15 -7.32 15.22 6.76
C PHE A 15 -7.38 15.07 8.27
N GLU A 16 -6.46 15.68 9.03
CA GLU A 16 -6.31 15.37 10.46
C GLU A 16 -6.57 16.56 11.37
N TYR A 17 -7.69 16.54 12.09
CA TYR A 17 -8.10 17.59 13.04
C TYR A 17 -8.33 17.03 14.45
N GLY A 18 -7.49 16.09 14.89
CA GLY A 18 -7.63 15.46 16.21
C GLY A 18 -7.59 16.49 17.34
N ILE A 19 -8.56 16.42 18.26
CA ILE A 19 -8.66 17.27 19.45
C ILE A 19 -8.52 16.40 20.70
N ARG A 20 -7.75 16.87 21.68
CA ARG A 20 -7.62 16.20 22.98
C ARG A 20 -8.94 16.25 23.74
N PRO A 21 -9.38 15.12 24.33
CA PRO A 21 -10.55 15.10 25.20
C PRO A 21 -10.45 16.21 26.25
N GLU A 22 -11.59 16.83 26.55
CA GLU A 22 -11.78 17.74 27.68
C GLU A 22 -10.98 19.06 27.65
N THR A 23 -10.10 19.28 26.67
CA THR A 23 -9.22 20.46 26.65
C THR A 23 -9.41 21.36 25.43
N ASN A 24 -10.19 20.91 24.43
CA ASN A 24 -10.35 21.57 23.12
C ASN A 24 -9.02 21.96 22.44
N THR A 25 -7.91 21.33 22.86
CA THR A 25 -6.57 21.59 22.32
C THR A 25 -6.27 20.63 21.18
N PRO A 26 -5.57 21.07 20.13
CA PRO A 26 -5.12 20.17 19.07
C PRO A 26 -4.27 19.03 19.65
N TYR A 27 -4.50 17.81 19.16
CA TYR A 27 -3.68 16.65 19.51
C TYR A 27 -2.23 16.83 19.05
N GLU A 28 -2.07 17.33 17.83
CA GLU A 28 -0.80 17.59 17.13
C GLU A 28 -0.82 19.00 16.55
N ALA A 29 0.34 19.65 16.49
CA ALA A 29 0.48 20.95 15.84
C ALA A 29 0.53 20.76 14.32
N ILE A 30 -0.61 20.97 13.66
CA ILE A 30 -0.76 20.83 12.21
C ILE A 30 -1.11 22.19 11.61
N ASN A 31 -0.43 22.55 10.53
CA ASN A 31 -0.72 23.77 9.79
C ASN A 31 -1.88 23.51 8.82
N HIS A 32 -3.06 24.05 9.14
CA HIS A 32 -4.25 24.04 8.27
C HIS A 32 -4.43 25.35 7.48
N GLY A 33 -3.40 26.19 7.41
CA GLY A 33 -3.44 27.42 6.65
C GLY A 33 -3.59 27.18 5.13
N PRO A 34 -4.14 28.15 4.38
CA PRO A 34 -4.44 27.97 2.95
C PRO A 34 -3.23 27.53 2.11
N LEU A 35 -2.04 28.08 2.39
CA LEU A 35 -0.81 27.73 1.67
C LEU A 35 -0.34 26.31 1.97
N ALA A 36 -0.48 25.85 3.21
CA ALA A 36 -0.13 24.47 3.58
C ALA A 36 -1.08 23.48 2.89
N LEU A 37 -2.36 23.82 2.80
CA LEU A 37 -3.36 23.04 2.09
C LEU A 37 -3.03 22.95 0.60
N GLN A 38 -2.79 24.09 -0.05
CA GLN A 38 -2.38 24.13 -1.46
C GLN A 38 -1.13 23.30 -1.72
N PHE A 39 -0.10 23.47 -0.88
CA PHE A 39 1.14 22.72 -1.02
C PHE A 39 0.92 21.21 -0.91
N SER A 40 0.10 20.76 0.05
CA SER A 40 -0.21 19.35 0.25
C SER A 40 -0.94 18.74 -0.96
N LEU A 41 -1.91 19.48 -1.51
CA LEU A 41 -2.63 19.07 -2.72
C LEU A 41 -1.70 19.04 -3.94
N HIS A 42 -0.82 20.03 -4.10
CA HIS A 42 0.16 20.05 -5.19
C HIS A 42 1.14 18.88 -5.11
N LEU A 43 1.61 18.52 -3.90
CA LEU A 43 2.48 17.36 -3.72
C LEU A 43 1.78 16.06 -4.13
N ALA A 44 0.51 15.89 -3.76
CA ALA A 44 -0.31 14.76 -4.20
C ALA A 44 -0.50 14.74 -5.72
N SER A 45 -0.80 15.89 -6.35
CA SER A 45 -0.95 15.99 -7.81
C SER A 45 0.36 15.70 -8.56
N PHE A 46 1.49 16.16 -8.04
CA PHE A 46 2.81 15.86 -8.59
C PHE A 46 3.04 14.35 -8.66
N TYR A 47 2.85 13.65 -7.54
CA TYR A 47 3.07 12.21 -7.49
C TYR A 47 2.05 11.43 -8.33
N GLY A 48 0.77 11.82 -8.29
CA GLY A 48 -0.27 11.24 -9.14
C GLY A 48 0.03 11.38 -10.63
N THR A 49 0.59 12.52 -11.06
CA THR A 49 1.00 12.73 -12.45
C THR A 49 2.13 11.80 -12.88
N LEU A 50 3.11 11.55 -11.99
CA LEU A 50 4.18 10.59 -12.25
C LEU A 50 3.65 9.17 -12.40
N LEU A 51 2.72 8.76 -11.52
CA LEU A 51 2.06 7.46 -11.60
C LEU A 51 1.29 7.29 -12.91
N SER A 52 0.48 8.27 -13.30
CA SER A 52 -0.28 8.23 -14.55
C SER A 52 0.61 8.10 -15.78
N ARG A 53 1.77 8.78 -15.79
CA ARG A 53 2.76 8.66 -16.87
C ARG A 53 3.38 7.27 -16.93
N ASN A 54 3.78 6.70 -15.79
CA ASN A 54 4.31 5.34 -15.72
C ASN A 54 3.27 4.31 -16.20
N GLN A 55 2.02 4.47 -15.80
CA GLN A 55 0.93 3.59 -16.24
C GLN A 55 0.71 3.69 -17.76
N ALA A 56 0.72 4.89 -18.33
CA ALA A 56 0.59 5.10 -19.78
C ALA A 56 1.76 4.49 -20.58
N GLN A 57 2.93 4.32 -19.96
CA GLN A 57 4.09 3.65 -20.53
C GLN A 57 4.07 2.12 -20.35
N GLY A 58 2.99 1.57 -19.80
CA GLY A 58 2.84 0.12 -19.59
C GLY A 58 3.54 -0.41 -18.34
N HIS A 59 4.02 0.45 -17.44
CA HIS A 59 4.65 0.05 -16.17
C HIS A 59 3.62 -0.20 -15.04
N SER A 60 2.40 -0.63 -15.37
CA SER A 60 1.40 -0.97 -14.35
C SER A 60 1.83 -2.22 -13.60
N VAL A 61 1.87 -2.15 -12.28
CA VAL A 61 2.21 -3.29 -11.40
C VAL A 61 0.98 -4.15 -11.09
N TYR A 62 -0.22 -3.61 -11.31
CA TYR A 62 -1.48 -4.31 -11.07
C TYR A 62 -2.14 -4.70 -12.40
N THR A 63 -2.57 -5.95 -12.46
CA THR A 63 -3.45 -6.49 -13.49
C THR A 63 -4.92 -6.29 -13.09
N ASP A 64 -5.86 -6.48 -14.02
CA ASP A 64 -7.28 -6.46 -13.68
C ASP A 64 -7.67 -7.61 -12.73
N ALA A 65 -6.94 -8.73 -12.77
CA ALA A 65 -7.10 -9.84 -11.82
C ALA A 65 -6.65 -9.48 -10.39
N ASP A 66 -5.73 -8.52 -10.24
CA ASP A 66 -5.32 -8.04 -8.92
C ASP A 66 -6.38 -7.16 -8.26
N LYS A 67 -7.24 -6.50 -9.04
CA LYS A 67 -8.30 -5.61 -8.51
C LYS A 67 -9.41 -6.37 -7.79
N THR A 68 -9.65 -7.63 -8.15
CA THR A 68 -10.59 -8.51 -7.43
C THR A 68 -9.96 -9.11 -6.18
N LYS A 69 -8.64 -9.32 -6.18
CA LYS A 69 -7.88 -9.82 -5.03
C LYS A 69 -7.60 -8.75 -3.97
N TYR A 70 -7.38 -7.51 -4.39
CA TYR A 70 -7.08 -6.37 -3.53
C TYR A 70 -8.17 -5.30 -3.69
N PRO A 71 -9.27 -5.38 -2.92
CA PRO A 71 -10.35 -4.42 -3.04
C PRO A 71 -9.88 -3.02 -2.65
N LEU A 72 -10.61 -2.00 -3.12
CA LEU A 72 -10.33 -0.60 -2.79
C LEU A 72 -10.28 -0.41 -1.27
N VAL A 73 -9.33 0.38 -0.77
CA VAL A 73 -9.15 0.53 0.69
C VAL A 73 -10.43 1.01 1.39
N SER A 74 -11.28 1.75 0.68
CA SER A 74 -12.57 2.25 1.15
C SER A 74 -13.59 1.16 1.51
N THR A 75 -13.38 -0.09 1.10
CA THR A 75 -14.28 -1.20 1.42
C THR A 75 -13.99 -1.84 2.77
N TYR A 76 -12.85 -1.54 3.40
CA TYR A 76 -12.50 -2.09 4.71
C TYR A 76 -13.23 -1.38 5.86
N PRO A 77 -13.49 -2.07 6.98
CA PRO A 77 -14.06 -1.45 8.17
C PRO A 77 -13.22 -0.27 8.65
N LYS A 78 -13.90 0.79 9.10
CA LYS A 78 -13.24 2.00 9.62
C LYS A 78 -13.24 2.00 11.14
N LYS A 79 -12.18 2.56 11.73
CA LYS A 79 -12.13 2.96 13.14
C LYS A 79 -11.74 4.42 13.22
N THR A 80 -12.24 5.11 14.24
CA THR A 80 -11.88 6.49 14.54
C THR A 80 -10.90 6.58 15.70
N GLY A 81 -10.21 7.70 15.84
CA GLY A 81 -9.27 7.95 16.91
C GLY A 81 -8.80 9.40 16.97
N ILE A 82 -8.01 9.69 17.99
CA ILE A 82 -7.45 11.04 18.20
C ILE A 82 -6.25 11.34 17.31
N LYS A 83 -5.40 10.34 17.07
CA LYS A 83 -4.17 10.48 16.25
C LYS A 83 -4.46 10.46 14.75
N PHE A 84 -5.49 9.69 14.36
CA PHE A 84 -5.99 9.55 13.01
C PHE A 84 -7.52 9.59 13.08
N GLN A 85 -8.14 10.53 12.39
CA GLN A 85 -9.59 10.68 12.39
C GLN A 85 -10.29 9.42 11.91
N GLU A 86 -9.76 8.81 10.83
CA GLU A 86 -10.21 7.53 10.31
C GLU A 86 -9.00 6.65 10.00
N ARG A 87 -9.13 5.34 10.27
CA ARG A 87 -8.21 4.31 9.81
C ARG A 87 -8.97 3.11 9.30
N TYR A 88 -8.50 2.56 8.18
CA TYR A 88 -9.02 1.32 7.61
C TYR A 88 -8.41 0.11 8.33
N VAL A 89 -9.25 -0.86 8.69
CA VAL A 89 -8.84 -2.10 9.32
C VAL A 89 -8.71 -3.16 8.25
N ILE A 90 -7.48 -3.29 7.75
CA ILE A 90 -7.13 -4.35 6.79
C ILE A 90 -6.85 -5.62 7.59
N PRO A 91 -7.54 -6.73 7.31
CA PRO A 91 -7.35 -7.96 8.05
C PRO A 91 -6.01 -8.62 7.62
N SER A 92 -5.43 -9.44 8.52
CA SER A 92 -4.10 -10.05 8.36
C SER A 92 -3.89 -10.82 7.05
N ALA A 93 -2.75 -10.64 6.36
CA ALA A 93 -2.44 -11.34 5.12
C ALA A 93 -2.45 -12.89 5.18
N SER A 94 -2.55 -13.50 6.37
CA SER A 94 -2.77 -14.95 6.57
C SER A 94 -4.00 -15.53 5.84
N HIS A 95 -5.03 -14.71 5.56
CA HIS A 95 -6.18 -15.12 4.74
C HIS A 95 -6.06 -14.67 3.28
N TRP A 96 -4.88 -14.17 2.90
CA TRP A 96 -4.53 -13.79 1.53
C TRP A 96 -3.53 -14.77 0.90
N GLU A 97 -3.29 -15.90 1.57
CA GLU A 97 -2.60 -17.05 0.99
C GLU A 97 -3.26 -17.38 -0.36
N PRO A 98 -2.48 -17.52 -1.44
CA PRO A 98 -3.05 -17.89 -2.73
C PRO A 98 -3.77 -19.23 -2.58
N GLU A 99 -4.94 -19.37 -3.23
CA GLU A 99 -5.60 -20.66 -3.42
C GLU A 99 -4.64 -21.59 -4.16
N THR A 100 -3.86 -22.32 -3.38
CA THR A 100 -2.97 -23.40 -3.76
C THR A 100 -1.90 -23.04 -4.81
N ASN A 101 -0.66 -23.13 -4.33
CA ASN A 101 0.58 -23.30 -5.07
C ASN A 101 0.61 -24.54 -5.99
N LEU A 102 -0.49 -25.04 -6.57
CA LEU A 102 -0.47 -26.26 -7.39
C LEU A 102 0.49 -26.12 -8.60
N ALA A 103 0.55 -24.95 -9.23
CA ALA A 103 1.47 -24.72 -10.35
C ALA A 103 2.95 -24.60 -9.91
N GLY A 104 3.22 -24.02 -8.74
CA GLY A 104 4.59 -23.84 -8.23
C GLY A 104 5.15 -25.08 -7.52
N GLN A 105 4.28 -25.99 -7.10
CA GLN A 105 4.65 -27.23 -6.41
C GLN A 105 5.08 -28.30 -7.42
N GLU A 106 4.40 -28.41 -8.57
CA GLU A 106 4.84 -29.28 -9.67
C GLU A 106 6.21 -28.88 -10.25
N GLU A 107 6.49 -27.59 -10.42
CA GLU A 107 7.82 -27.14 -10.88
C GLU A 107 8.93 -27.40 -9.85
N ARG A 108 8.63 -27.23 -8.56
CA ARG A 108 9.57 -27.54 -7.47
C ARG A 108 9.84 -29.04 -7.36
N ASP A 109 8.80 -29.86 -7.46
CA ASP A 109 8.89 -31.32 -7.40
C ASP A 109 9.61 -31.87 -8.65
N ALA A 110 9.36 -31.30 -9.83
CA ALA A 110 10.07 -31.62 -11.07
C ALA A 110 11.57 -31.25 -11.00
N PHE A 111 11.89 -30.09 -10.41
CA PHE A 111 13.28 -29.67 -10.19
C PHE A 111 14.00 -30.59 -9.19
N GLU A 112 13.36 -30.97 -8.09
CA GLU A 112 13.92 -31.92 -7.12
C GLU A 112 14.13 -33.31 -7.72
N ALA A 113 13.18 -33.82 -8.51
CA ALA A 113 13.29 -35.10 -9.19
C ALA A 113 14.46 -35.12 -10.18
N LYS A 114 14.63 -34.04 -10.95
CA LYS A 114 15.74 -33.87 -11.90
C LYS A 114 17.09 -33.75 -11.18
N SER A 115 17.13 -33.07 -10.03
CA SER A 115 18.33 -32.96 -9.20
C SER A 115 18.75 -34.30 -8.58
N ARG A 116 17.79 -35.15 -8.16
CA ARG A 116 18.09 -36.50 -7.65
C ARG A 116 18.59 -37.44 -8.75
N TYR A 117 18.03 -37.35 -9.95
CA TYR A 117 18.50 -38.15 -11.10
C TYR A 117 19.95 -37.82 -11.46
N LEU A 118 20.31 -36.52 -11.48
CA LEU A 118 21.68 -36.07 -11.77
C LEU A 118 22.69 -36.45 -10.68
N ARG A 119 22.26 -36.58 -9.41
CA ARG A 119 23.12 -37.03 -8.30
C ARG A 119 23.34 -38.54 -8.28
N ASN A 120 22.38 -39.32 -8.76
CA ASN A 120 22.43 -40.79 -8.71
C ASN A 120 22.83 -41.44 -10.05
N GLY A 121 22.87 -40.69 -11.14
CA GLY A 121 23.24 -41.16 -12.49
C GLY A 121 24.70 -40.94 -12.87
N ILE A 122 25.56 -40.52 -11.94
CA ILE A 122 27.02 -40.46 -12.11
C ILE A 122 27.60 -41.58 -11.25
N ALA A 123 27.59 -42.80 -11.80
CA ALA A 123 28.33 -43.96 -11.31
C ALA A 123 28.93 -44.68 -12.52
#